data_AF-A0AAV3ZQT8-F1
#
_entry.id   AF-A0AAV3ZQT8-F1
#
_cell.length_a   1.000
_cell.length_b   1.000
_cell.length_c   1.000
_cell.angle_alpha   90.00
_cell.angle_beta   90.00
_cell.angle_gamma   90.00
#
_symmetry.space_group_name_H-M   'P 1'
#
loop_
_entity.id
_entity.type
_entity.pdbx_description
1 polymer ?
#
loop_
_entity_poly.entity_id
_entity_poly.type
_entity_poly.pdbx_seq_one_letter_code
_entity_poly.pdbx_strand_id
1 'polypeptide(L)' 'MVTENLIHKQAVKVIVTDDDLCRSCRKRIGQSVFCRYPNGHLVHYSCFTKDANKTTTGGGSSSNSNSSSNMGK' A
#
# COMPACT_ATOMS: atom_id res chain seq x y z
N MET A 1 27.39 -29.30 0.22
CA MET A 1 26.32 -29.00 1.20
C MET A 1 26.27 -27.50 1.50
N VAL A 2 26.00 -26.64 0.52
CA VAL A 2 25.98 -25.16 0.73
C VAL A 2 24.76 -24.50 0.08
N THR A 3 23.87 -25.26 -0.57
CA THR A 3 22.73 -24.71 -1.32
C THR A 3 21.43 -24.62 -0.53
N GLU A 4 21.22 -25.46 0.50
CA GLU A 4 19.92 -25.55 1.18
C GLU A 4 19.70 -24.47 2.26
N ASN A 5 20.78 -23.95 2.85
CA ASN A 5 20.67 -23.10 4.05
C ASN A 5 20.34 -21.62 3.77
N LEU A 6 20.47 -21.16 2.53
CA LEU A 6 20.16 -19.79 2.11
C LEU A 6 18.68 -19.60 1.78
N ILE A 7 18.05 -20.64 1.20
CA ILE A 7 16.66 -20.61 0.75
C ILE A 7 15.70 -20.47 1.94
N HIS A 8 16.02 -21.09 3.08
CA HIS A 8 15.20 -21.02 4.29
C HIS A 8 15.27 -19.66 5.01
N LYS A 9 16.24 -18.80 4.70
CA LYS A 9 16.50 -17.56 5.47
C LYS A 9 15.90 -16.29 4.87
N GLN A 10 15.41 -16.30 3.63
CA GLN A 10 15.14 -15.03 2.91
C GLN A 10 13.71 -14.83 2.41
N ALA A 11 12.82 -15.81 2.55
CA ALA A 11 11.41 -15.65 2.20
C ALA A 11 10.58 -15.25 3.44
N VAL A 12 10.50 -13.96 3.74
CA VAL A 12 9.53 -13.46 4.73
C VAL A 12 8.15 -13.47 4.07
N LYS A 13 7.36 -14.51 4.33
CA LYS A 13 5.96 -14.57 3.88
C LYS A 13 5.18 -13.47 4.59
N VAL A 14 4.70 -12.49 3.82
CA VAL A 14 3.78 -11.45 4.30
C VAL A 14 2.39 -11.80 3.79
N ILE A 15 1.45 -11.99 4.72
CA ILE A 15 0.04 -12.19 4.39
C ILE A 15 -0.61 -10.81 4.44
N VAL A 16 -1.07 -10.32 3.30
CA VAL A 16 -1.82 -9.06 3.20
C VAL A 16 -3.30 -9.42 3.18
N THR A 17 -4.03 -8.84 4.12
CA THR A 17 -5.47 -8.98 4.33
C THR A 17 -6.20 -7.72 3.86
N ASP A 18 -7.52 -7.77 3.73
CA ASP A 18 -8.33 -6.62 3.30
C ASP A 18 -8.36 -5.46 4.34
N ASP A 19 -7.94 -5.74 5.57
CA ASP A 19 -7.75 -4.77 6.66
C ASP A 19 -6.40 -4.05 6.58
N ASP A 20 -5.49 -4.50 5.72
CA ASP A 20 -4.19 -3.85 5.56
C ASP A 20 -4.34 -2.53 4.79
N LEU A 21 -4.17 -1.44 5.51
CA LEU A 21 -4.30 -0.08 5.01
C LEU A 21 -2.94 0.58 4.83
N CYS A 22 -2.80 1.32 3.73
CA CYS A 22 -1.65 2.19 3.51
C CYS A 22 -1.59 3.29 4.59
N ARG A 23 -0.49 3.39 5.32
CA ARG A 23 -0.32 4.41 6.38
C ARG A 23 -0.40 5.86 5.86
N SER A 24 -0.01 6.08 4.61
CA SER A 24 0.07 7.42 4.01
C SER A 24 -1.27 7.92 3.45
N CYS A 25 -2.07 7.04 2.81
CA CYS A 25 -3.36 7.43 2.21
C CYS A 25 -4.60 6.79 2.85
N ARG A 26 -4.43 5.90 3.84
CA ARG A 26 -5.50 5.16 4.53
C ARG A 26 -6.44 4.36 3.61
N LYS A 27 -5.96 3.97 2.42
CA LYS A 27 -6.67 3.09 1.48
C LYS A 27 -6.18 1.65 1.63
N ARG A 28 -7.04 0.68 1.31
CA ARG A 28 -6.72 -0.76 1.30
C ARG A 28 -5.59 -1.07 0.33
N ILE A 29 -4.61 -1.85 0.78
CA ILE A 29 -3.47 -2.27 -0.04
C ILE A 29 -3.92 -3.28 -1.11
N GLY A 30 -4.73 -4.28 -0.75
CA GLY A 30 -5.22 -5.30 -1.67
C GLY A 30 -4.10 -5.93 -2.50
N GLN A 31 -4.22 -5.88 -3.83
CA GLN A 31 -3.20 -6.37 -4.77
C GLN A 31 -2.29 -5.27 -5.36
N SER A 32 -2.36 -4.05 -4.84
CA SER A 32 -1.51 -2.96 -5.35
C SER A 32 -0.04 -3.14 -4.92
N VAL A 33 0.90 -2.53 -5.66
CA VAL A 33 2.33 -2.61 -5.30
C VAL A 33 2.56 -1.86 -3.99
N PHE A 34 3.18 -2.54 -3.02
CA PHE A 34 3.40 -2.02 -1.68
C PHE A 34 4.85 -2.18 -1.21
N CYS A 35 5.18 -1.38 -0.20
CA CYS A 35 6.40 -1.47 0.60
C CYS A 35 6.03 -1.88 2.02
N ARG A 36 6.85 -2.74 2.63
CA ARG A 36 6.75 -3.10 4.04
C ARG A 36 7.90 -2.47 4.80
N TYR A 37 7.56 -1.62 5.76
CA TYR A 37 8.54 -1.06 6.68
C TYR A 37 8.99 -2.11 7.70
N PRO A 38 10.20 -1.98 8.29
CA PRO A 38 10.68 -2.89 9.32
C PRO A 38 9.80 -2.91 10.59
N ASN A 39 9.03 -1.84 10.84
CA ASN A 39 8.03 -1.75 11.91
C ASN A 39 6.72 -2.53 11.61
N GLY A 40 6.61 -3.16 10.42
CA GLY A 40 5.43 -3.92 10.01
C GLY A 40 4.35 -3.09 9.31
N HIS A 41 4.51 -1.77 9.16
CA HIS A 41 3.55 -0.95 8.43
C HIS A 41 3.65 -1.15 6.92
N LEU A 42 2.49 -1.13 6.26
CA LEU A 42 2.35 -1.22 4.82
C LEU A 42 2.03 0.15 4.22
N VAL A 43 2.67 0.46 3.11
CA VAL A 43 2.45 1.70 2.36
C VAL A 43 2.50 1.37 0.87
N HIS A 44 1.63 1.99 0.07
CA HIS A 44 1.72 1.87 -1.39
C HIS A 44 3.07 2.37 -1.88
N TYR A 45 3.66 1.69 -2.87
CA TYR A 45 4.94 2.12 -3.45
C TYR A 45 4.90 3.58 -3.94
N SER A 46 3.78 3.99 -4.54
CA SER A 46 3.56 5.37 -4.98
C SER A 46 3.45 6.38 -3.83
N CYS A 47 2.94 5.95 -2.67
CA CYS A 47 2.91 6.79 -1.47
C CYS A 47 4.30 6.93 -0.86
N PHE A 48 5.08 5.83 -0.79
CA PHE A 48 6.45 5.84 -0.30
C PHE A 48 7.32 6.87 -1.04
N THR A 49 7.24 6.92 -2.38
CA THR A 49 7.95 7.92 -3.19
C THR A 49 7.45 9.36 -2.93
N LYS A 50 6.16 9.55 -2.67
CA LYS A 50 5.59 10.88 -2.37
C LYS A 50 5.95 11.37 -0.97
N ASP A 51 6.10 10.46 -0.01
CA ASP A 51 6.49 10.77 1.36
C ASP A 51 7.93 11.31 1.43
N ALA A 52 8.84 10.83 0.56
CA ALA A 52 10.19 11.36 0.43
C ALA A 52 10.26 12.82 -0.06
N ASN A 53 9.18 13.33 -0.68
CA ASN A 53 9.08 14.69 -1.20
C ASN A 53 8.02 15.55 -0.47
N LYS A 54 7.54 15.11 0.71
CA LYS A 54 6.44 15.76 1.44
C LYS A 54 6.97 16.78 2.47
N THR A 55 7.54 17.86 1.99
CA THR A 55 7.46 19.15 2.70
C THR A 55 6.15 19.82 2.30
N THR A 56 5.17 19.81 3.22
CA THR A 56 4.08 20.79 3.29
C THR A 56 3.31 21.08 1.99
N THR A 57 2.23 20.33 1.72
CA THR A 57 0.90 20.83 1.27
C THR A 57 -0.03 19.63 1.01
N GLY A 58 -1.31 19.81 1.33
CA GLY A 58 -2.36 18.79 1.30
C GLY A 58 -2.46 18.03 -0.02
N GLY A 59 -2.71 16.73 0.08
CA GLY A 59 -2.87 15.86 -1.08
C GLY A 59 -3.44 14.51 -0.65
N GLY A 60 -4.52 14.55 0.13
CA GLY A 60 -5.38 13.39 0.30
C GLY A 60 -6.05 13.13 -1.04
N SER A 61 -5.81 11.97 -1.63
CA SER A 61 -6.57 11.53 -2.80
C SER A 61 -8.00 11.25 -2.35
N SER A 62 -8.86 12.26 -2.45
CA SER A 62 -10.32 12.14 -2.32
C SER A 62 -10.79 11.05 -3.27
N SER A 63 -11.06 9.86 -2.73
CA SER A 63 -11.94 8.92 -3.41
C SER A 63 -13.35 9.44 -3.15
N ASN A 64 -13.90 10.26 -4.05
CA ASN A 64 -15.34 10.49 -4.07
C ASN A 64 -15.94 9.61 -5.17
N SER A 65 -16.52 8.49 -4.77
CA SER A 65 -17.29 7.62 -5.65
C SER A 65 -18.77 7.97 -5.53
N ASN A 66 -19.18 9.12 -6.09
CA ASN A 66 -20.60 9.40 -6.29
C ASN A 66 -21.00 8.96 -7.71
N SER A 67 -21.51 7.73 -7.81
CA SER A 67 -22.20 7.24 -9.00
C SER A 67 -23.68 7.57 -8.88
N SER A 68 -24.08 8.76 -9.37
CA SER A 68 -25.49 9.14 -9.51
C SER A 68 -25.80 9.30 -11.00
N SER A 69 -26.08 8.20 -11.68
CA SER A 69 -26.58 8.20 -13.06
C SER A 69 -28.06 8.64 -13.06
N ASN A 70 -28.31 9.94 -13.30
CA ASN A 70 -29.64 10.46 -13.63
C ASN A 70 -29.85 10.36 -15.15
N MET A 71 -30.60 9.36 -15.62
CA MET A 71 -31.13 9.31 -16.98
C MET A 71 -32.62 9.68 -16.94
N GLY A 72 -32.90 10.98 -16.96
CA GLY A 72 -34.24 11.51 -17.21
C GLY A 72 -34.50 11.62 -18.70
N LYS A 73 -35.57 10.98 -19.19
CA LYS A 73 -36.28 11.30 -20.43
C LYS A 73 -37.70 11.71 -20.06
#